data_AF-A0A2D7CRH3-F1
#
_entry.id   AF-A0A2D7CRH3-F1
#
_cell.length_a   1.000
_cell.length_b   1.000
_cell.length_c   1.000
_cell.angle_alpha   90.00
_cell.angle_beta   90.00
_cell.angle_gamma   90.00
#
_symmetry.space_group_name_H-M   'P 1'
#
loop_
_entity.id
_entity.type
_entity.pdbx_description
1 polymer ?
#
loop_
_entity_poly.entity_id
_entity_poly.type
_entity_poly.pdbx_seq_one_letter_code
_entity_poly.pdbx_strand_id
1 'polypeptide(L)'
;MAKTSNRLATEALNEIWQMTGSDASALDNIKLTGEDPVLSSIFRVGTAASATIGAASLAAAEIWRLRTGNRQEVSLNCRDAAIAFCSENYTRVVGKTRTKFWSPISGYYQTSDNRWIQLHCQFPHLRDGVLKVLDCADDPKAVQQAVAKWEGLDLERRCREELLCVALIRSPEEWAVHPQAKALSGLPVIEIFKVGEAPPMPLPSDVSRPLSGIKVLDLTKVIAGPVCGRTLASHGAQVIRVGAAHLPVLESLVIDTGIGKRSAFLDLRSNSGVNRLRELAFEADVFVQGYRPGTIARRGFAPDELAKI
;
A
#
# COMPACT_ATOMS: atom_id res chain seq x y z
N MET A 1 -2.50 -34.09 6.75
CA MET A 1 -2.43 -33.83 5.29
C MET A 1 -1.13 -33.08 5.02
N ALA A 2 -0.23 -33.65 4.22
CA ALA A 2 1.01 -32.97 3.84
C ALA A 2 0.63 -31.68 3.10
N LYS A 3 1.01 -30.53 3.65
CA LYS A 3 0.75 -29.23 3.02
C LYS A 3 1.61 -29.14 1.74
N THR A 4 0.98 -29.26 0.58
CA THR A 4 1.63 -29.10 -0.73
C THR A 4 2.36 -27.76 -0.79
N SER A 5 3.61 -27.77 -1.27
CA SER A 5 4.42 -26.57 -1.49
C SER A 5 3.76 -25.70 -2.57
N ASN A 6 3.65 -24.39 -2.34
CA ASN A 6 3.06 -23.46 -3.32
C ASN A 6 4.12 -22.99 -4.32
N ARG A 7 4.26 -23.70 -5.44
CA ARG A 7 5.31 -23.45 -6.44
C ARG A 7 5.32 -22.00 -6.96
N LEU A 8 4.17 -21.48 -7.39
CA LEU A 8 4.07 -20.13 -7.96
C LEU A 8 4.41 -19.05 -6.93
N ALA A 9 3.98 -19.21 -5.68
CA ALA A 9 4.32 -18.26 -4.63
C ALA A 9 5.82 -18.27 -4.32
N THR A 10 6.45 -19.45 -4.34
CA THR A 10 7.90 -19.58 -4.19
C THR A 10 8.66 -18.95 -5.36
N GLU A 11 8.22 -19.16 -6.60
CA GLU A 11 8.81 -18.51 -7.78
C GLU A 11 8.74 -16.98 -7.67
N ALA A 12 7.57 -16.43 -7.33
CA ALA A 12 7.39 -14.99 -7.14
C ALA A 12 8.19 -14.42 -5.95
N LEU A 13 8.31 -15.18 -4.84
CA LEU A 13 9.15 -14.81 -3.71
C LEU A 13 10.63 -14.74 -4.12
N ASN A 14 11.11 -15.74 -4.86
CA ASN A 14 12.50 -15.78 -5.33
C ASN A 14 12.82 -14.55 -6.20
N GLU A 15 11.92 -14.18 -7.10
CA GLU A 15 12.06 -13.00 -7.96
C GLU A 15 12.15 -11.71 -7.12
N ILE A 16 11.21 -11.52 -6.18
CA ILE A 16 11.23 -10.38 -5.25
C ILE A 16 12.54 -10.33 -4.46
N TRP A 17 12.99 -11.47 -3.92
CA TRP A 17 14.20 -11.55 -3.10
C TRP A 17 15.47 -11.26 -3.89
N GLN A 18 15.53 -11.69 -5.14
CA GLN A 18 16.66 -11.37 -6.04
C GLN A 18 16.73 -9.87 -6.32
N MET A 19 15.59 -9.19 -6.51
CA MET A 19 15.55 -7.74 -6.73
C MET A 19 16.10 -6.93 -5.56
N THR A 20 16.13 -7.48 -4.33
CA THR A 20 16.69 -6.77 -3.17
C THR A 20 18.22 -6.89 -3.08
N GLY A 21 18.85 -7.77 -3.86
CA GLY A 21 20.28 -8.07 -3.75
C GLY A 21 20.67 -8.79 -2.45
N SER A 22 19.70 -9.39 -1.75
CA SER A 22 19.93 -10.12 -0.50
C SER A 22 20.57 -11.49 -0.74
N ASP A 23 21.14 -12.08 0.31
CA ASP A 23 21.70 -13.43 0.26
C ASP A 23 20.62 -14.48 -0.10
N ALA A 24 20.82 -15.17 -1.22
CA ALA A 24 19.90 -16.19 -1.72
C ALA A 24 19.75 -17.39 -0.77
N SER A 25 20.73 -17.67 0.09
CA SER A 25 20.66 -18.78 1.06
C SER A 25 19.56 -18.59 2.11
N ALA A 26 19.06 -17.35 2.29
CA ALA A 26 17.93 -17.07 3.16
C ALA A 26 16.66 -17.83 2.70
N LEU A 27 16.49 -18.04 1.39
CA LEU A 27 15.31 -18.71 0.81
C LEU A 27 15.15 -20.17 1.29
N ASP A 28 16.22 -20.80 1.76
CA ASP A 28 16.15 -22.15 2.35
C ASP A 28 15.42 -22.17 3.71
N ASN A 29 15.20 -21.02 4.33
CA ASN A 29 14.59 -20.86 5.65
C ASN A 29 13.13 -20.41 5.58
N ILE A 30 12.47 -20.54 4.43
CA ILE A 30 11.06 -20.19 4.27
C ILE A 30 10.27 -21.27 3.53
N LYS A 31 9.07 -21.56 4.04
CA LYS A 31 8.14 -22.53 3.45
C LYS A 31 6.77 -21.91 3.21
N LEU A 32 6.40 -21.81 1.92
CA LEU A 32 5.08 -21.36 1.47
C LEU A 32 4.19 -22.56 1.16
N THR A 33 2.99 -22.59 1.72
CA THR A 33 2.06 -23.73 1.63
C THR A 33 0.66 -23.33 1.17
N GLY A 34 -0.12 -24.30 0.68
CA GLY A 34 -1.49 -24.07 0.19
C GLY A 34 -1.49 -23.60 -1.27
N GLU A 35 -2.67 -23.33 -1.81
CA GLU A 35 -2.86 -23.10 -3.26
C GLU A 35 -3.73 -21.85 -3.53
N ASP A 36 -3.65 -21.33 -4.75
CA ASP A 36 -4.43 -20.20 -5.26
C ASP A 36 -5.20 -20.68 -6.51
N PRO A 37 -6.49 -20.34 -6.72
CA PRO A 37 -7.22 -19.21 -6.16
C PRO A 37 -7.73 -19.44 -4.72
N VAL A 38 -7.47 -18.47 -3.83
CA VAL A 38 -8.17 -18.37 -2.53
C VAL A 38 -9.38 -17.44 -2.62
N LEU A 39 -9.25 -16.36 -3.39
CA LEU A 39 -10.32 -15.39 -3.63
C LEU A 39 -10.91 -15.60 -5.01
N SER A 40 -12.20 -15.27 -5.18
CA SER A 40 -12.85 -15.28 -6.49
C SER A 40 -12.35 -14.09 -7.31
N SER A 41 -11.20 -14.29 -7.97
CA SER A 41 -10.50 -13.29 -8.76
C SER A 41 -9.78 -13.97 -9.92
N ILE A 42 -9.68 -13.28 -11.05
CA ILE A 42 -8.83 -13.68 -12.17
C ILE A 42 -7.34 -13.47 -11.86
N PHE A 43 -7.04 -12.61 -10.89
CA PHE A 43 -5.69 -12.36 -10.41
C PHE A 43 -5.30 -13.38 -9.35
N ARG A 44 -4.01 -13.74 -9.34
CA ARG A 44 -3.41 -14.65 -8.36
C ARG A 44 -3.12 -13.94 -7.03
N VAL A 45 -4.18 -13.51 -6.35
CA VAL A 45 -4.07 -12.71 -5.12
C VAL A 45 -3.42 -13.50 -3.99
N GLY A 46 -3.72 -14.80 -3.86
CA GLY A 46 -3.09 -15.65 -2.86
C GLY A 46 -1.59 -15.83 -3.10
N THR A 47 -1.18 -15.99 -4.37
CA THR A 47 0.23 -16.00 -4.76
C THR A 47 0.92 -14.68 -4.40
N ALA A 48 0.36 -13.54 -4.82
CA ALA A 48 0.93 -12.21 -4.54
C ALA A 48 1.04 -11.95 -3.03
N ALA A 49 0.02 -12.30 -2.26
CA ALA A 49 0.01 -12.16 -0.81
C ALA A 49 1.08 -13.04 -0.14
N SER A 50 1.18 -14.31 -0.57
CA SER A 50 2.15 -15.25 -0.01
C SER A 50 3.59 -14.82 -0.27
N ALA A 51 3.88 -14.40 -1.50
CA ALA A 51 5.22 -13.99 -1.89
C ALA A 51 5.64 -12.70 -1.18
N THR A 52 4.79 -11.68 -1.13
CA THR A 52 5.13 -10.38 -0.52
C THR A 52 5.20 -10.44 1.01
N ILE A 53 4.27 -11.13 1.68
CA ILE A 53 4.33 -11.33 3.14
C ILE A 53 5.50 -12.24 3.50
N GLY A 54 5.76 -13.28 2.68
CA GLY A 54 6.91 -14.16 2.82
C GLY A 54 8.23 -13.41 2.74
N ALA A 55 8.39 -12.53 1.74
CA ALA A 55 9.59 -11.71 1.57
C ALA A 55 9.82 -10.79 2.78
N ALA A 56 8.78 -10.09 3.24
CA ALA A 56 8.90 -9.21 4.41
C ALA A 56 9.24 -10.00 5.70
N SER A 57 8.64 -11.17 5.89
CA SER A 57 8.90 -12.04 7.04
C SER A 57 10.32 -12.61 7.00
N LEU A 58 10.80 -13.02 5.82
CA LEU A 58 12.16 -13.51 5.62
C LEU A 58 13.19 -12.39 5.84
N ALA A 59 12.93 -11.17 5.38
CA ALA A 59 13.77 -10.02 5.65
C ALA A 59 13.90 -9.74 7.15
N ALA A 60 12.81 -9.82 7.90
CA ALA A 60 12.85 -9.70 9.36
C ALA A 60 13.66 -10.84 10.01
N ALA A 61 13.52 -12.08 9.54
CA ALA A 61 14.31 -13.22 10.02
C ALA A 61 15.82 -13.05 9.74
N GLU A 62 16.19 -12.47 8.59
CA GLU A 62 17.59 -12.19 8.27
C GLU A 62 18.15 -11.05 9.15
N ILE A 63 17.37 -10.00 9.42
CA ILE A 63 17.79 -8.97 10.39
C ILE A 63 18.00 -9.60 11.77
N TRP A 64 17.11 -10.50 12.21
CA TRP A 64 17.29 -11.24 13.46
C TRP A 64 18.59 -12.04 13.49
N ARG A 65 18.89 -12.76 12.40
CA ARG A 65 20.15 -13.51 12.26
C ARG A 65 21.36 -12.61 12.33
N LEU A 66 21.35 -11.48 11.62
CA LEU A 66 22.45 -10.52 11.63
C LEU A 66 22.69 -9.93 13.03
N ARG A 67 21.61 -9.72 13.81
CA ARG A 67 21.69 -9.12 15.14
C ARG A 67 22.05 -10.12 16.25
N THR A 68 21.69 -11.40 16.09
CA THR A 68 21.79 -12.39 17.18
C THR A 68 22.66 -13.60 16.86
N GLY A 69 23.02 -13.79 15.58
CA GLY A 69 23.64 -15.02 15.08
C GLY A 69 22.67 -16.19 14.87
N ASN A 70 21.42 -16.08 15.34
CA ASN A 70 20.44 -17.18 15.31
C ASN A 70 19.54 -17.12 14.07
N ARG A 71 19.38 -18.25 13.38
CA ARG A 71 18.42 -18.38 12.28
C ARG A 71 17.01 -18.68 12.77
N GLN A 72 16.02 -18.29 11.98
CA GLN A 72 14.61 -18.63 12.19
C GLN A 72 14.02 -19.19 10.89
N GLU A 73 13.16 -20.19 11.02
CA GLU A 73 12.37 -20.71 9.89
C GLU A 73 11.04 -19.95 9.81
N VAL A 74 10.70 -19.49 8.62
CA VAL A 74 9.43 -18.81 8.31
C VAL A 74 8.48 -19.81 7.64
N SER A 75 7.26 -19.93 8.14
CA SER A 75 6.22 -20.71 7.46
C SER A 75 4.96 -19.89 7.26
N LEU A 76 4.37 -19.99 6.07
CA LEU A 76 3.20 -19.21 5.69
C LEU A 76 2.23 -20.05 4.86
N ASN A 77 0.93 -19.86 5.10
CA ASN A 77 -0.13 -20.47 4.32
C ASN A 77 -0.80 -19.45 3.40
N CYS A 78 -1.05 -19.85 2.15
CA CYS A 78 -1.66 -19.02 1.12
C CYS A 78 -3.03 -18.46 1.52
N ARG A 79 -3.83 -19.25 2.24
CA ARG A 79 -5.15 -18.80 2.70
C ARG A 79 -5.03 -17.70 3.75
N ASP A 80 -4.12 -17.85 4.71
CA ASP A 80 -3.89 -16.87 5.77
C ASP A 80 -3.33 -15.57 5.19
N ALA A 81 -2.42 -15.67 4.21
CA ALA A 81 -1.90 -14.52 3.48
C ALA A 81 -2.99 -13.77 2.70
N ALA A 82 -3.86 -14.50 1.99
CA ALA A 82 -4.98 -13.90 1.28
C ALA A 82 -5.97 -13.19 2.23
N ILE A 83 -6.22 -13.76 3.42
CA ILE A 83 -7.02 -13.11 4.47
C ILE A 83 -6.35 -11.83 4.97
N ALA A 84 -5.03 -11.84 5.16
CA ALA A 84 -4.28 -10.67 5.57
C ALA A 84 -4.33 -9.53 4.54
N PHE A 85 -4.40 -9.85 3.23
CA PHE A 85 -4.57 -8.89 2.15
C PHE A 85 -5.92 -8.18 2.13
N CYS A 86 -6.92 -8.72 2.82
CA CYS A 86 -8.25 -8.11 2.96
C CYS A 86 -8.65 -7.98 4.44
N SER A 87 -7.66 -7.73 5.31
CA SER A 87 -7.80 -7.68 6.77
C SER A 87 -8.83 -6.66 7.23
N GLU A 88 -9.06 -5.59 6.46
CA GLU A 88 -10.06 -4.56 6.74
C GLU A 88 -11.50 -5.12 6.79
N ASN A 89 -11.73 -6.28 6.16
CA ASN A 89 -13.01 -6.99 6.25
C ASN A 89 -13.16 -7.79 7.56
N TYR A 90 -12.06 -8.09 8.25
CA TYR A 90 -12.07 -8.96 9.43
C TYR A 90 -11.80 -8.21 10.73
N THR A 91 -11.14 -7.06 10.67
CA THR A 91 -10.85 -6.22 11.84
C THR A 91 -12.14 -5.73 12.50
N ARG A 92 -12.26 -5.95 13.81
CA ARG A 92 -13.39 -5.55 14.66
C ARG A 92 -12.88 -4.76 15.85
N VAL A 93 -13.67 -3.78 16.29
CA VAL A 93 -13.45 -3.04 17.53
C VAL A 93 -14.56 -3.41 18.50
N VAL A 94 -14.19 -3.85 19.70
CA VAL A 94 -15.14 -4.23 20.75
C VAL A 94 -16.11 -3.08 21.01
N GLY A 95 -17.41 -3.37 20.96
CA GLY A 95 -18.47 -2.38 21.16
C GLY A 95 -18.73 -1.42 20.00
N LYS A 96 -18.06 -1.56 18.84
CA LYS A 96 -18.34 -0.76 17.65
C LYS A 96 -18.86 -1.61 16.49
N THR A 97 -19.85 -1.07 15.78
CA THR A 97 -20.29 -1.62 14.49
C THR A 97 -19.25 -1.31 13.42
N ARG A 98 -18.96 -2.28 12.56
CA ARG A 98 -18.06 -2.06 11.42
C ARG A 98 -18.67 -1.05 10.45
N THR A 99 -17.98 0.08 10.26
CA THR A 99 -18.33 1.07 9.24
C THR A 99 -17.78 0.65 7.89
N LYS A 100 -18.62 0.62 6.86
CA LYS A 100 -18.13 0.51 5.47
C LYS A 100 -17.41 1.81 5.11
N PHE A 101 -16.25 1.73 4.48
CA PHE A 101 -15.55 2.90 3.93
C PHE A 101 -15.85 3.15 2.45
N TRP A 102 -16.58 2.23 1.81
CA TRP A 102 -17.06 2.40 0.45
C TRP A 102 -18.29 3.29 0.42
N SER A 103 -18.22 4.35 -0.38
CA SER A 103 -19.40 5.17 -0.70
C SER A 103 -20.45 4.33 -1.41
N PRO A 104 -21.77 4.53 -1.17
CA PRO A 104 -22.82 3.81 -1.88
C PRO A 104 -22.74 3.93 -3.40
N ILE A 105 -22.23 5.07 -3.90
CA ILE A 105 -22.09 5.33 -5.34
C ILE A 105 -20.70 4.95 -5.89
N SER A 106 -19.80 4.42 -5.05
CA SER A 106 -18.57 3.81 -5.55
C SER A 106 -18.92 2.43 -6.12
N GLY A 107 -18.56 2.17 -7.37
CA GLY A 107 -18.91 0.91 -8.01
C GLY A 107 -18.69 0.92 -9.51
N TYR A 108 -19.21 -0.12 -10.15
CA TYR A 108 -19.18 -0.29 -11.60
C TYR A 108 -20.55 0.04 -12.19
N TYR A 109 -20.55 0.84 -13.27
CA TYR A 109 -21.77 1.31 -13.92
C TYR A 109 -21.65 1.11 -15.43
N GLN A 110 -22.76 0.77 -16.07
CA GLN A 110 -22.79 0.56 -17.53
C GLN A 110 -22.99 1.90 -18.26
N THR A 111 -22.15 2.16 -19.26
CA THR A 111 -22.14 3.37 -20.11
C THR A 111 -23.01 3.19 -21.35
N SER A 112 -23.25 4.26 -22.12
CA SER A 112 -24.13 4.22 -23.32
C SER A 112 -23.60 3.32 -24.44
N ASP A 113 -22.29 3.13 -24.49
CA ASP A 113 -21.56 2.30 -25.46
C ASP A 113 -21.38 0.85 -24.99
N ASN A 114 -22.20 0.38 -24.03
CA ASN A 114 -22.17 -0.96 -23.45
C ASN A 114 -20.84 -1.35 -22.79
N ARG A 115 -20.08 -0.35 -22.32
CA ARG A 115 -18.88 -0.55 -21.52
C ARG A 115 -19.19 -0.38 -20.05
N TRP A 116 -18.19 -0.67 -19.22
CA TRP A 116 -18.26 -0.48 -17.76
C TRP A 116 -17.29 0.60 -17.33
N ILE A 117 -17.71 1.46 -16.42
CA ILE A 117 -16.87 2.47 -15.78
C ILE A 117 -16.87 2.27 -14.27
N GLN A 118 -15.72 2.46 -13.63
CA GLN A 118 -15.58 2.42 -12.18
C GLN A 118 -15.52 3.83 -11.61
N LEU A 119 -16.37 4.10 -10.63
CA LEU A 119 -16.39 5.35 -9.85
C LEU A 119 -15.72 5.11 -8.48
N HIS A 120 -14.71 5.91 -8.14
CA HIS A 120 -14.09 5.92 -6.81
C HIS A 120 -14.49 7.17 -6.04
N CYS A 121 -15.57 7.05 -5.27
CA CYS A 121 -16.22 8.13 -4.54
C CYS A 121 -16.04 8.04 -3.02
N GLN A 122 -14.93 7.47 -2.53
CA GLN A 122 -14.71 7.22 -1.09
C GLN A 122 -14.43 8.49 -0.28
N PHE A 123 -13.99 9.56 -0.93
CA PHE A 123 -13.80 10.87 -0.29
C PHE A 123 -14.89 11.85 -0.72
N PRO A 124 -15.38 12.73 0.19
CA PRO A 124 -16.47 13.66 -0.13
C PRO A 124 -16.23 14.48 -1.40
N HIS A 125 -15.04 15.08 -1.56
CA HIS A 125 -14.73 15.86 -2.76
C HIS A 125 -14.75 15.04 -4.06
N LEU A 126 -14.39 13.75 -4.02
CA LEU A 126 -14.48 12.87 -5.19
C LEU A 126 -15.94 12.53 -5.50
N ARG A 127 -16.71 12.17 -4.48
CA ARG A 127 -18.14 11.89 -4.58
C ARG A 127 -18.89 13.09 -5.14
N ASP A 128 -18.75 14.24 -4.50
CA ASP A 128 -19.47 15.47 -4.83
C ASP A 128 -19.09 15.96 -6.24
N GLY A 129 -17.80 15.81 -6.62
CA GLY A 129 -17.34 16.11 -7.97
C GLY A 129 -17.96 15.18 -9.03
N VAL A 130 -18.04 13.88 -8.77
CA VAL A 130 -18.68 12.92 -9.68
C VAL A 130 -20.17 13.22 -9.84
N LEU A 131 -20.89 13.49 -8.74
CA LEU A 131 -22.31 13.86 -8.78
C LEU A 131 -22.54 15.15 -9.56
N LYS A 132 -21.64 16.13 -9.42
CA LYS A 132 -21.68 17.37 -10.21
C LYS A 132 -21.46 17.13 -11.70
N VAL A 133 -20.52 16.26 -12.09
CA VAL A 133 -20.29 15.91 -13.50
C VAL A 133 -21.49 15.18 -14.10
N LEU A 134 -22.08 14.26 -13.34
CA LEU A 134 -23.22 13.46 -13.78
C LEU A 134 -24.57 14.19 -13.70
N ASP A 135 -24.62 15.32 -12.98
CA ASP A 135 -25.83 16.08 -12.67
C ASP A 135 -26.94 15.17 -12.12
N CYS A 136 -26.64 14.47 -11.03
CA CYS A 136 -27.55 13.51 -10.43
C CYS A 136 -27.49 13.48 -8.90
N ALA A 137 -28.47 12.82 -8.29
CA ALA A 137 -28.54 12.63 -6.84
C ALA A 137 -27.50 11.61 -6.35
N ASP A 138 -27.13 11.69 -5.06
CA ASP A 138 -26.28 10.72 -4.34
C ASP A 138 -27.03 9.39 -4.10
N ASP A 139 -27.40 8.72 -5.19
CA ASP A 139 -28.15 7.46 -5.20
C ASP A 139 -27.61 6.56 -6.33
N PRO A 140 -27.33 5.27 -6.07
CA PRO A 140 -26.76 4.37 -7.08
C PRO A 140 -27.60 4.21 -8.35
N LYS A 141 -28.94 4.27 -8.27
CA LYS A 141 -29.82 4.18 -9.43
C LYS A 141 -29.78 5.47 -10.24
N ALA A 142 -29.79 6.63 -9.57
CA ALA A 142 -29.65 7.92 -10.25
C ALA A 142 -28.29 8.03 -10.96
N VAL A 143 -27.22 7.57 -10.30
CA VAL A 143 -25.87 7.49 -10.89
C VAL A 143 -25.88 6.56 -12.11
N GLN A 144 -26.45 5.36 -12.03
CA GLN A 144 -26.54 4.47 -13.19
C GLN A 144 -27.32 5.10 -14.36
N GLN A 145 -28.44 5.78 -14.08
CA GLN A 145 -29.21 6.48 -15.12
C GLN A 145 -28.43 7.62 -15.77
N ALA A 146 -27.61 8.33 -15.01
CA ALA A 146 -26.75 9.40 -15.53
C ALA A 146 -25.60 8.82 -16.35
N VAL A 147 -24.86 7.83 -15.83
CA VAL A 147 -23.74 7.17 -16.53
C VAL A 147 -24.19 6.54 -17.85
N ALA A 148 -25.39 5.98 -17.93
CA ALA A 148 -25.94 5.38 -19.15
C ALA A 148 -26.16 6.38 -20.30
N LYS A 149 -26.01 7.69 -20.07
CA LYS A 149 -26.08 8.75 -21.09
C LYS A 149 -24.72 9.14 -21.66
N TRP A 150 -23.63 8.61 -21.11
CA TRP A 150 -22.27 8.95 -21.50
C TRP A 150 -21.57 7.79 -22.22
N GLU A 151 -20.80 8.11 -23.26
CA GLU A 151 -19.75 7.20 -23.74
C GLU A 151 -18.65 7.09 -22.66
N GLY A 152 -18.18 5.86 -22.42
CA GLY A 152 -17.34 5.60 -21.26
C GLY A 152 -16.00 6.35 -21.25
N LEU A 153 -15.36 6.50 -22.43
CA LEU A 153 -14.09 7.22 -22.54
C LEU A 153 -14.26 8.73 -22.34
N ASP A 154 -15.37 9.29 -22.79
CA ASP A 154 -15.66 10.71 -22.64
C ASP A 154 -15.99 11.06 -21.19
N LEU A 155 -16.73 10.20 -20.48
CA LEU A 155 -16.95 10.36 -19.04
C LEU A 155 -15.64 10.24 -18.25
N GLU A 156 -14.79 9.25 -18.57
CA GLU A 156 -13.47 9.13 -17.95
C GLU A 156 -12.64 10.40 -18.18
N ARG A 157 -12.67 10.95 -19.40
CA ARG A 157 -11.94 12.17 -19.75
C ARG A 157 -12.46 13.38 -18.98
N ARG A 158 -13.77 13.59 -18.98
CA ARG A 158 -14.41 14.71 -18.28
C ARG A 158 -14.12 14.66 -16.77
N CYS A 159 -14.23 13.49 -16.16
CA CYS A 159 -13.91 13.31 -14.74
C CYS A 159 -12.42 13.56 -14.44
N ARG A 160 -11.51 13.19 -15.35
CA ARG A 160 -10.07 13.44 -15.20
C ARG A 160 -9.73 14.93 -15.22
N GLU A 161 -10.39 15.71 -16.08
CA GLU A 161 -10.23 17.18 -16.14
C GLU A 161 -10.63 17.86 -14.83
N GLU A 162 -11.60 17.28 -14.12
CA GLU A 162 -12.05 17.71 -12.79
C GLU A 162 -11.26 17.05 -11.64
N LEU A 163 -10.15 16.36 -11.94
CA LEU A 163 -9.27 15.66 -10.98
C LEU A 163 -9.98 14.57 -10.16
N LEU A 164 -10.98 13.92 -10.74
CA LEU A 164 -11.75 12.85 -10.09
C LEU A 164 -11.18 11.46 -10.39
N CYS A 165 -11.45 10.51 -9.50
CA CYS A 165 -10.99 9.12 -9.63
C CYS A 165 -12.04 8.26 -10.32
N VAL A 166 -12.06 8.30 -11.65
CA VAL A 166 -12.97 7.52 -12.49
C VAL A 166 -12.17 6.84 -13.59
N ALA A 167 -12.46 5.57 -13.86
CA ALA A 167 -11.73 4.78 -14.85
C ALA A 167 -12.66 3.88 -15.66
N LEU A 168 -12.51 3.90 -16.98
CA LEU A 168 -13.12 2.96 -17.90
C LEU A 168 -12.52 1.56 -17.67
N ILE A 169 -13.37 0.56 -17.57
CA ILE A 169 -12.95 -0.84 -17.50
C ILE A 169 -12.48 -1.27 -18.88
N ARG A 170 -11.25 -1.80 -18.89
CA ARG A 170 -10.54 -2.19 -20.09
C ARG A 170 -10.28 -3.69 -20.06
N SER A 171 -10.32 -4.33 -21.22
CA SER A 171 -9.84 -5.71 -21.36
C SER A 171 -8.31 -5.74 -21.18
N PRO A 172 -7.72 -6.93 -20.92
CA PRO A 172 -6.27 -7.09 -20.90
C PRO A 172 -5.59 -6.61 -22.20
N GLU A 173 -6.21 -6.85 -23.35
CA GLU A 173 -5.70 -6.45 -24.68
C GLU A 173 -5.72 -4.93 -24.84
N GLU A 174 -6.81 -4.27 -24.42
CA GLU A 174 -6.91 -2.81 -24.42
C GLU A 174 -5.89 -2.17 -23.47
N TRP A 175 -5.68 -2.78 -22.29
CA TRP A 175 -4.66 -2.32 -21.35
C TRP A 175 -3.26 -2.47 -21.93
N ALA A 176 -2.94 -3.62 -22.53
CA ALA A 176 -1.59 -3.93 -23.03
C ALA A 176 -1.07 -2.91 -24.06
N VAL A 177 -1.95 -2.29 -24.86
CA VAL A 177 -1.56 -1.28 -25.84
C VAL A 177 -1.51 0.15 -25.29
N HIS A 178 -2.00 0.37 -24.08
CA HIS A 178 -2.10 1.68 -23.44
C HIS A 178 -0.71 2.27 -23.13
N PRO A 179 -0.50 3.60 -23.27
CA PRO A 179 0.81 4.21 -23.03
C PRO A 179 1.37 3.92 -21.64
N GLN A 180 0.52 3.90 -20.62
CA GLN A 180 0.88 3.63 -19.23
C GLN A 180 1.30 2.18 -19.04
N ALA A 181 0.66 1.22 -19.71
CA ALA A 181 1.08 -0.18 -19.65
C ALA A 181 2.47 -0.36 -20.27
N LYS A 182 2.71 0.26 -21.42
CA LYS A 182 4.03 0.28 -22.08
C LYS A 182 5.11 0.96 -21.24
N ALA A 183 4.75 2.03 -20.54
CA ALA A 183 5.68 2.72 -19.63
C ALA A 183 6.05 1.86 -18.42
N LEU A 184 5.12 1.02 -17.94
CA LEU A 184 5.33 0.16 -16.77
C LEU A 184 5.99 -1.18 -17.12
N SER A 185 5.83 -1.70 -18.35
CA SER A 185 6.24 -3.06 -18.71
C SER A 185 7.74 -3.34 -18.59
N GLY A 186 8.57 -2.30 -18.62
CA GLY A 186 10.03 -2.41 -18.46
C GLY A 186 10.54 -2.05 -17.06
N LEU A 187 9.67 -1.65 -16.14
CA LEU A 187 10.08 -1.25 -14.80
C LEU A 187 10.11 -2.47 -13.86
N PRO A 188 11.14 -2.62 -13.01
CA PRO A 188 11.16 -3.68 -12.03
C PRO A 188 10.10 -3.43 -10.94
N VAL A 189 9.71 -4.50 -10.23
CA VAL A 189 8.74 -4.39 -9.12
C VAL A 189 9.34 -3.62 -7.94
N ILE A 190 10.66 -3.73 -7.74
CA ILE A 190 11.43 -3.06 -6.68
C ILE A 190 12.64 -2.39 -7.30
N GLU A 191 12.87 -1.12 -6.95
CA GLU A 191 14.08 -0.38 -7.26
C GLU A 191 14.78 0.01 -5.96
N ILE A 192 16.07 -0.31 -5.86
CA ILE A 192 16.93 0.13 -4.76
C ILE A 192 18.06 0.92 -5.38
N PHE A 193 18.16 2.19 -5.02
CA PHE A 193 19.23 3.06 -5.46
C PHE A 193 19.89 3.74 -4.25
N LYS A 194 21.20 3.91 -4.34
CA LYS A 194 22.00 4.59 -3.31
C LYS A 194 21.89 6.09 -3.51
N VAL A 195 21.49 6.81 -2.47
CA VAL A 195 21.27 8.27 -2.51
C VAL A 195 22.54 9.06 -2.18
N GLY A 196 23.48 8.47 -1.43
CA GLY A 196 24.73 9.10 -1.05
C GLY A 196 25.71 8.14 -0.38
N GLU A 197 26.92 8.61 -0.11
CA GLU A 197 27.96 7.88 0.60
C GLU A 197 27.96 8.24 2.09
N ALA A 198 27.85 7.23 2.95
CA ALA A 198 27.99 7.37 4.39
C ALA A 198 28.52 6.06 4.99
N PRO A 199 29.26 6.09 6.12
CA PRO A 199 29.57 4.89 6.86
C PRO A 199 28.29 4.14 7.26
N PRO A 200 28.28 2.80 7.27
CA PRO A 200 27.12 2.04 7.72
C PRO A 200 26.84 2.35 9.20
N MET A 201 25.57 2.65 9.50
CA MET A 201 25.14 2.86 10.88
C MET A 201 24.87 1.49 11.53
N PRO A 202 25.43 1.20 12.72
CA PRO A 202 25.13 -0.04 13.42
C PRO A 202 23.66 -0.06 13.84
N LEU A 203 23.03 -1.23 13.76
CA LEU A 203 21.69 -1.41 14.30
C LEU A 203 21.69 -1.16 15.82
N PRO A 204 20.57 -0.69 16.41
CA PRO A 204 20.45 -0.50 17.86
C PRO A 204 20.79 -1.76 18.65
N SER A 205 21.20 -1.60 19.91
CA SER A 205 21.60 -2.73 20.77
C SER A 205 20.44 -3.57 21.32
N ASP A 206 19.21 -3.04 21.35
CA ASP A 206 18.03 -3.77 21.83
C ASP A 206 17.59 -4.86 20.84
N VAL A 207 17.95 -6.10 21.11
CA VAL A 207 17.65 -7.29 20.30
C VAL A 207 16.41 -8.06 20.77
N SER A 208 15.44 -7.40 21.40
CA SER A 208 14.19 -8.06 21.82
C SER A 208 13.33 -8.57 20.65
N ARG A 209 13.39 -7.89 19.49
CA ARG A 209 12.69 -8.23 18.24
C ARG A 209 13.55 -7.80 17.04
N PRO A 210 13.30 -8.31 15.82
CA PRO A 210 14.13 -8.01 14.66
C PRO A 210 14.36 -6.51 14.41
N LEU A 211 13.31 -5.69 14.54
CA LEU A 211 13.35 -4.25 14.32
C LEU A 211 13.30 -3.42 15.62
N SER A 212 13.54 -4.03 16.78
CA SER A 212 13.60 -3.29 18.04
C SER A 212 14.66 -2.19 17.97
N GLY A 213 14.26 -0.99 18.41
CA GLY A 213 15.07 0.23 18.35
C GLY A 213 14.96 1.03 17.05
N ILE A 214 14.44 0.45 15.97
CA ILE A 214 14.29 1.14 14.67
C ILE A 214 13.12 2.12 14.72
N LYS A 215 13.35 3.36 14.33
CA LYS A 215 12.36 4.44 14.25
C LYS A 215 11.92 4.65 12.81
N VAL A 216 10.61 4.64 12.58
CA VAL A 216 10.00 4.75 11.25
C VAL A 216 9.04 5.93 11.23
N LEU A 217 9.21 6.80 10.23
CA LEU A 217 8.33 7.93 9.97
C LEU A 217 7.44 7.63 8.76
N ASP A 218 6.15 7.36 9.01
CA ASP A 218 5.17 6.92 8.02
C ASP A 218 4.26 8.09 7.59
N LEU A 219 4.50 8.65 6.40
CA LEU A 219 3.70 9.72 5.82
C LEU A 219 2.68 9.21 4.78
N THR A 220 2.32 7.94 4.86
CA THR A 220 1.45 7.29 3.88
C THR A 220 -0.02 7.30 4.31
N LYS A 221 -0.91 6.92 3.38
CA LYS A 221 -2.36 6.91 3.59
C LYS A 221 -3.00 5.69 2.94
N VAL A 222 -4.24 5.42 3.36
CA VAL A 222 -5.13 4.41 2.79
C VAL A 222 -4.66 2.98 3.09
N ILE A 223 -3.94 2.29 2.20
CA ILE A 223 -3.64 0.85 2.35
C ILE A 223 -2.16 0.51 2.16
N ALA A 224 -1.62 0.62 0.94
CA ALA A 224 -0.31 0.05 0.61
C ALA A 224 0.84 0.56 1.51
N GLY A 225 0.96 1.88 1.64
CA GLY A 225 1.95 2.47 2.55
C GLY A 225 1.66 2.17 4.04
N PRO A 226 0.41 2.34 4.53
CA PRO A 226 0.13 2.04 5.93
C PRO A 226 0.37 0.58 6.32
N VAL A 227 0.20 -0.37 5.39
CA VAL A 227 0.56 -1.78 5.54
C VAL A 227 2.07 -1.95 5.72
N CYS A 228 2.91 -1.25 4.95
CA CYS A 228 4.36 -1.23 5.18
C CYS A 228 4.69 -0.81 6.63
N GLY A 229 4.12 0.30 7.11
CA GLY A 229 4.30 0.75 8.49
C GLY A 229 3.80 -0.29 9.52
N ARG A 230 2.65 -0.93 9.28
CA ARG A 230 2.11 -1.97 10.16
C ARG A 230 3.05 -3.17 10.26
N THR A 231 3.59 -3.61 9.12
CA THR A 231 4.53 -4.73 9.04
C THR A 231 5.83 -4.44 9.80
N LEU A 232 6.37 -3.22 9.68
CA LEU A 232 7.56 -2.82 10.45
C LEU A 232 7.26 -2.82 11.96
N ALA A 233 6.11 -2.28 12.37
CA ALA A 233 5.69 -2.31 13.77
C ALA A 233 5.48 -3.75 14.30
N SER A 234 4.95 -4.66 13.48
CA SER A 234 4.80 -6.07 13.85
C SER A 234 6.12 -6.83 13.98
N HIS A 235 7.26 -6.23 13.60
CA HIS A 235 8.60 -6.77 13.86
C HIS A 235 9.38 -5.96 14.91
N GLY A 236 8.75 -5.00 15.58
CA GLY A 236 9.31 -4.28 16.73
C GLY A 236 9.72 -2.84 16.47
N ALA A 237 9.57 -2.33 15.25
CA ALA A 237 9.90 -0.95 14.95
C ALA A 237 8.96 0.04 15.67
N GLN A 238 9.48 1.19 16.07
CA GLN A 238 8.71 2.32 16.56
C GLN A 238 8.21 3.13 15.37
N VAL A 239 6.95 2.94 15.01
CA VAL A 239 6.38 3.60 13.82
C VAL A 239 5.46 4.75 14.23
N ILE A 240 5.76 5.95 13.73
CA ILE A 240 4.91 7.13 13.87
C ILE A 240 4.29 7.45 12.52
N ARG A 241 2.98 7.29 12.43
CA ARG A 241 2.20 7.76 11.28
C ARG A 241 1.93 9.26 11.41
N VAL A 242 2.29 10.04 10.41
CA VAL A 242 2.03 11.48 10.33
C VAL A 242 0.87 11.74 9.38
N GLY A 243 -0.24 12.23 9.94
CA GLY A 243 -1.37 12.77 9.18
C GLY A 243 -1.46 14.29 9.30
N ALA A 244 -2.55 14.87 8.82
CA ALA A 244 -2.93 16.24 9.17
C ALA A 244 -4.45 16.31 9.40
N ALA A 245 -4.87 17.15 10.35
CA ALA A 245 -6.29 17.26 10.73
C ALA A 245 -7.21 17.69 9.57
N HIS A 246 -6.68 18.45 8.60
CA HIS A 246 -7.43 18.91 7.43
C HIS A 246 -7.54 17.86 6.31
N LEU A 247 -6.83 16.74 6.42
CA LEU A 247 -6.84 15.69 5.39
C LEU A 247 -7.90 14.65 5.73
N PRO A 248 -8.71 14.20 4.75
CA PRO A 248 -9.72 13.21 5.01
C PRO A 248 -9.07 11.88 5.40
N VAL A 249 -9.75 11.15 6.28
CA VAL A 249 -9.31 9.87 6.82
C VAL A 249 -10.43 8.85 6.69
N LEU A 250 -10.07 7.65 6.20
CA LEU A 250 -10.96 6.49 6.23
C LEU A 250 -10.71 5.73 7.53
N GLU A 251 -11.55 5.96 8.55
CA GLU A 251 -11.33 5.49 9.92
C GLU A 251 -11.10 3.97 9.99
N SER A 252 -11.90 3.17 9.28
CA SER A 252 -11.76 1.70 9.29
C SER A 252 -10.39 1.23 8.80
N LEU A 253 -9.84 1.89 7.77
CA LEU A 253 -8.51 1.57 7.25
C LEU A 253 -7.41 2.03 8.21
N VAL A 254 -7.61 3.16 8.91
CA VAL A 254 -6.68 3.60 9.94
C VAL A 254 -6.65 2.67 11.14
N ILE A 255 -7.81 2.16 11.56
CA ILE A 255 -7.89 1.17 12.63
C ILE A 255 -7.15 -0.11 12.23
N ASP A 256 -7.46 -0.64 11.04
CA ASP A 256 -6.87 -1.88 10.52
C ASP A 256 -5.34 -1.77 10.32
N THR A 257 -4.89 -0.73 9.63
CA THR A 257 -3.48 -0.54 9.29
C THR A 257 -2.69 0.19 10.38
N GLY A 258 -3.35 0.67 11.44
CA GLY A 258 -2.76 1.42 12.55
C GLY A 258 -2.21 0.57 13.70
N ILE A 259 -2.49 -0.73 13.70
CA ILE A 259 -2.07 -1.64 14.78
C ILE A 259 -0.54 -1.59 14.96
N GLY A 260 -0.10 -1.36 16.20
CA GLY A 260 1.31 -1.22 16.56
C GLY A 260 1.94 0.14 16.25
N LYS A 261 1.23 1.06 15.60
CA LYS A 261 1.73 2.39 15.25
C LYS A 261 1.23 3.47 16.22
N ARG A 262 2.05 4.49 16.44
CA ARG A 262 1.61 5.77 17.01
C ARG A 262 1.16 6.69 15.88
N SER A 263 0.31 7.67 16.18
CA SER A 263 -0.15 8.66 15.20
C SER A 263 0.03 10.07 15.73
N ALA A 264 0.41 10.98 14.84
CA ALA A 264 0.53 12.41 15.11
C ALA A 264 -0.05 13.22 13.94
N PHE A 265 -0.48 14.45 14.22
CA PHE A 265 -0.90 15.40 13.20
C PHE A 265 0.16 16.49 13.02
N LEU A 266 0.61 16.69 11.78
CA LEU A 266 1.48 17.79 11.39
C LEU A 266 0.91 18.45 10.14
N ASP A 267 0.71 19.77 10.20
CA ASP A 267 0.29 20.54 9.04
C ASP A 267 1.51 21.02 8.25
N LEU A 268 1.87 20.29 7.20
CA LEU A 268 3.03 20.64 6.39
C LEU A 268 2.82 21.91 5.55
N ARG A 269 1.63 22.54 5.56
CA ARG A 269 1.38 23.83 4.91
C ARG A 269 1.99 25.00 5.69
N SER A 270 2.35 24.80 6.96
CA SER A 270 3.07 25.78 7.77
C SER A 270 4.56 25.47 7.85
N ASN A 271 5.38 26.53 7.95
CA ASN A 271 6.81 26.38 8.18
C ASN A 271 7.11 25.64 9.48
N SER A 272 6.30 25.85 10.52
CA SER A 272 6.43 25.12 11.80
C SER A 272 6.20 23.61 11.63
N GLY A 273 5.21 23.20 10.84
CA GLY A 273 4.95 21.80 10.56
C GLY A 273 6.05 21.15 9.73
N VAL A 274 6.60 21.87 8.75
CA VAL A 274 7.77 21.43 7.97
C VAL A 274 9.00 21.27 8.86
N ASN A 275 9.29 22.25 9.73
CA ASN A 275 10.43 22.17 10.64
C ASN A 275 10.28 21.02 11.63
N ARG A 276 9.08 20.82 12.19
CA ARG A 276 8.83 19.69 13.09
C ARG A 276 8.99 18.35 12.39
N LEU A 277 8.58 18.24 11.12
CA LEU A 277 8.80 17.03 10.34
C LEU A 277 10.31 16.79 10.09
N ARG A 278 11.10 17.85 9.86
CA ARG A 278 12.55 17.75 9.71
C ARG A 278 13.23 17.23 10.99
N GLU A 279 12.82 17.72 12.15
CA GLU A 279 13.30 17.20 13.44
C GLU A 279 12.98 15.71 13.62
N LEU A 280 11.77 15.30 13.26
CA LEU A 280 11.39 13.88 13.31
C LEU A 280 12.15 13.03 12.29
N ALA A 281 12.41 13.57 11.10
CA ALA A 281 13.16 12.89 10.05
C ALA A 281 14.63 12.67 10.46
N PHE A 282 15.24 13.64 11.14
CA PHE A 282 16.59 13.52 11.70
C PHE A 282 16.73 12.34 12.68
N GLU A 283 15.67 12.05 13.43
CA GLU A 283 15.66 10.92 14.36
C GLU A 283 15.25 9.58 13.74
N ALA A 284 14.75 9.56 12.50
CA ALA A 284 14.17 8.37 11.90
C ALA A 284 15.20 7.58 11.10
N ASP A 285 15.19 6.26 11.24
CA ASP A 285 16.01 5.35 10.43
C ASP A 285 15.34 5.07 9.07
N VAL A 286 14.00 5.16 9.02
CA VAL A 286 13.21 4.86 7.82
C VAL A 286 12.18 5.96 7.59
N PHE A 287 12.21 6.57 6.41
CA PHE A 287 11.21 7.54 5.96
C PHE A 287 10.32 6.91 4.87
N VAL A 288 9.03 6.74 5.14
CA VAL A 288 8.07 6.13 4.22
C VAL A 288 7.09 7.19 3.71
N GLN A 289 6.94 7.31 2.40
CA GLN A 289 6.05 8.30 1.78
C GLN A 289 5.24 7.73 0.63
N GLY A 290 4.02 8.23 0.45
CA GLY A 290 3.10 7.85 -0.63
C GLY A 290 2.47 9.05 -1.32
N TYR A 291 3.17 10.18 -1.34
CA TYR A 291 2.72 11.38 -2.03
C TYR A 291 2.93 11.26 -3.54
N ARG A 292 2.12 12.01 -4.31
CA ARG A 292 2.35 12.17 -5.75
C ARG A 292 3.77 12.69 -6.01
N PRO A 293 4.44 12.26 -7.09
CA PRO A 293 5.79 12.68 -7.43
C PRO A 293 6.00 14.20 -7.29
N GLY A 294 7.11 14.58 -6.66
CA GLY A 294 7.49 15.97 -6.39
C GLY A 294 6.76 16.67 -5.24
N THR A 295 5.69 16.11 -4.68
CA THR A 295 4.90 16.82 -3.65
C THR A 295 5.65 17.00 -2.34
N ILE A 296 6.34 15.95 -1.86
CA ILE A 296 7.13 16.04 -0.63
C ILE A 296 8.49 16.70 -0.88
N ALA A 297 9.06 16.52 -2.08
CA ALA A 297 10.29 17.20 -2.52
C ALA A 297 10.14 18.74 -2.48
N ARG A 298 9.00 19.28 -2.94
CA ARG A 298 8.70 20.72 -2.81
C ARG A 298 8.67 21.24 -1.37
N ARG A 299 8.68 20.35 -0.37
CA ARG A 299 8.68 20.70 1.06
C ARG A 299 10.05 20.43 1.72
N GLY A 300 11.07 20.05 0.96
CA GLY A 300 12.42 19.82 1.46
C GLY A 300 12.69 18.40 1.94
N PHE A 301 12.00 17.39 1.38
CA PHE A 301 12.18 15.98 1.74
C PHE A 301 12.29 15.08 0.50
N ALA A 302 12.94 15.56 -0.56
CA ALA A 302 13.44 14.66 -1.59
C ALA A 302 14.50 13.70 -0.99
N PRO A 303 14.76 12.53 -1.60
CA PRO A 303 15.75 11.59 -1.07
C PRO A 303 17.11 12.23 -0.78
N ASP A 304 17.63 13.07 -1.68
CA ASP A 304 18.92 13.74 -1.52
C ASP A 304 18.89 14.87 -0.46
N GLU A 305 17.72 15.43 -0.17
CA GLU A 305 17.53 16.39 0.92
C GLU A 305 17.46 15.67 2.27
N LEU A 306 16.75 14.54 2.33
CA LEU A 306 16.70 13.67 3.51
C LEU A 306 18.08 13.16 3.89
N ALA A 307 18.91 12.80 2.91
CA ALA A 307 20.28 12.34 3.14
C ALA A 307 21.23 13.43 3.71
N LYS A 308 20.82 14.70 3.70
CA LYS A 308 21.61 15.84 4.22
C LYS A 308 21.18 16.27 5.63
N ILE A 309 20.05 15.75 6.12
CA ILE A 309 19.53 16.01 7.47
C ILE A 309 20.33 15.15 8.44
#